data_AF-A0A9J7JUY0-F1
#
_entry.id   AF-A0A9J7JUY0-F1
#
_cell.length_a   1.000
_cell.length_b   1.000
_cell.length_c   1.000
_cell.angle_alpha   90.00
_cell.angle_beta   90.00
_cell.angle_gamma   90.00
#
_symmetry.space_group_name_H-M   'P 1'
#
loop_
_entity.id
_entity.type
_entity.pdbx_description
1 polymer ?
#
loop_
_entity_poly.entity_id
_entity_poly.type
_entity_poly.pdbx_seq_one_letter_code
_entity_poly.pdbx_strand_id
1 'polypeptide(L)'
;MLDCAKTRKLYILFDFFSLRVCAQLCPTSCTCPWTPPQCPVGVPLVLDGCGCCQVCARRLGESCDHLHVCDSSQGLVCQPGAGPGGREATCLLEEEDGSCEVNGHRYLDGETFQPNCRVLCRCNDGGFTCLPLCSEDVRLPSWDCPRPRRVEVPGRCCPEWVCDQGVTPRIQPHTAQGHQLSGLVTPASADVPCPKISTAWGPCSTTCGLGIATRVSNQNRFCQLEIQRRLCLPRPCLAARSRSSWNGAF
;
A
#
# COMPACT_ATOMS: atom_id res chain seq x y z
N MET A 1 -37.22 -21.13 -5.59
CA MET A 1 -37.25 -21.92 -4.34
C MET A 1 -37.27 -23.39 -4.75
N LEU A 2 -36.16 -24.12 -4.64
CA LEU A 2 -36.24 -25.58 -4.81
C LEU A 2 -36.79 -26.18 -3.51
N ASP A 3 -37.99 -26.73 -3.60
CA ASP A 3 -38.64 -27.52 -2.58
C ASP A 3 -37.74 -28.67 -2.13
N CYS A 4 -37.19 -28.55 -0.93
CA CYS A 4 -36.63 -29.68 -0.21
C CYS A 4 -37.81 -30.45 0.40
N ALA A 5 -38.40 -31.36 -0.40
CA ALA A 5 -39.52 -32.18 0.03
C ALA A 5 -39.17 -32.95 1.31
N LYS A 6 -39.94 -32.65 2.35
CA LYS A 6 -39.90 -33.22 3.69
C LYS A 6 -40.36 -34.67 3.64
N THR A 7 -39.49 -35.64 3.90
CA THR A 7 -39.90 -37.02 4.16
C THR A 7 -39.64 -37.37 5.63
N ARG A 8 -40.74 -37.49 6.39
CA ARG A 8 -40.76 -37.94 7.77
C ARG A 8 -41.16 -39.41 7.78
N LYS A 9 -40.28 -40.32 8.21
CA LYS A 9 -40.60 -41.58 8.94
C LYS A 9 -39.33 -42.34 9.37
N LEU A 10 -38.96 -42.13 10.63
CA LEU A 10 -38.66 -43.11 11.70
C LEU A 10 -38.23 -44.55 11.29
N TYR A 11 -36.93 -44.88 11.46
CA TYR A 11 -36.38 -45.84 12.47
C TYR A 11 -35.03 -46.48 12.05
N ILE A 12 -34.09 -46.43 13.00
CA ILE A 12 -32.98 -47.37 13.28
C ILE A 12 -31.64 -47.21 12.51
N LEU A 13 -30.67 -46.67 13.26
CA LEU A 13 -29.22 -46.96 13.34
C LEU A 13 -28.50 -47.37 12.04
N PHE A 14 -27.79 -46.42 11.42
CA PHE A 14 -26.41 -46.60 10.94
C PHE A 14 -25.80 -45.21 10.74
N ASP A 15 -24.89 -44.81 11.63
CA ASP A 15 -24.05 -43.60 11.50
C ASP A 15 -23.07 -43.78 10.33
N PHE A 16 -23.58 -43.59 9.11
CA PHE A 16 -22.74 -43.29 7.96
C PHE A 16 -22.76 -41.79 7.75
N PHE A 17 -21.62 -41.16 8.05
CA PHE A 17 -21.26 -39.80 7.70
C PHE A 17 -21.77 -39.48 6.28
N SER A 18 -22.97 -38.90 6.20
CA SER A 18 -23.48 -38.32 4.96
C SER A 18 -22.74 -37.00 4.77
N LEU A 19 -21.52 -37.08 4.24
CA LEU A 19 -20.94 -35.96 3.52
C LEU A 19 -21.89 -35.66 2.36
N ARG A 20 -22.86 -34.76 2.60
CA ARG A 20 -23.55 -34.05 1.54
C ARG A 20 -22.52 -33.17 0.84
N VAL A 21 -21.76 -33.76 -0.05
CA VAL A 21 -21.05 -33.02 -1.08
C VAL A 21 -22.11 -32.55 -2.06
N CYS A 22 -22.68 -31.36 -1.80
CA CYS A 22 -23.42 -30.63 -2.82
C CYS A 22 -22.41 -29.97 -3.78
N ALA A 23 -21.86 -30.77 -4.68
CA ALA A 23 -21.26 -30.31 -5.92
C ALA A 23 -21.87 -31.24 -6.97
N GLN A 24 -22.65 -30.79 -7.95
CA GLN A 24 -22.39 -29.70 -8.88
C GLN A 24 -23.73 -29.09 -9.33
N LEU A 25 -23.84 -27.76 -9.43
CA LEU A 25 -24.95 -27.10 -10.15
C LEU A 25 -24.83 -27.25 -11.68
N CYS A 26 -23.73 -27.84 -12.16
CA CYS A 26 -23.44 -27.98 -13.57
C CYS A 26 -23.57 -29.44 -14.02
N PRO A 27 -24.27 -29.71 -15.13
CA PRO A 27 -24.35 -31.06 -15.69
C PRO A 27 -22.98 -31.51 -16.20
N THR A 28 -22.71 -32.81 -16.13
CA THR A 28 -21.47 -33.43 -16.62
C THR A 28 -21.36 -33.41 -18.15
N SER A 29 -22.49 -33.28 -18.86
CA SER A 29 -22.58 -33.19 -20.31
C SER A 29 -23.23 -31.88 -20.74
N CYS A 30 -22.61 -31.23 -21.72
CA CYS A 30 -23.08 -30.01 -22.34
C CYS A 30 -24.15 -30.26 -23.40
N THR A 31 -25.33 -29.67 -23.24
CA THR A 31 -26.39 -29.66 -24.27
C THR A 31 -26.59 -28.24 -24.75
N CYS A 32 -25.77 -27.82 -25.72
CA CYS A 32 -25.80 -26.46 -26.26
C CYS A 32 -26.52 -26.38 -27.60
N PRO A 33 -27.14 -25.23 -27.94
CA PRO A 33 -27.61 -24.97 -29.29
C PRO A 33 -26.44 -25.06 -30.29
N TRP A 34 -26.67 -25.66 -31.45
CA TRP A 34 -25.65 -25.79 -32.51
C TRP A 34 -25.22 -24.44 -33.08
N THR A 35 -26.13 -23.46 -33.10
CA THR A 35 -25.86 -22.10 -33.55
C THR A 35 -25.72 -21.17 -32.34
N PRO A 36 -24.61 -20.43 -32.21
CA PRO A 36 -24.45 -19.43 -31.17
C PRO A 36 -25.55 -18.37 -31.21
N PRO A 37 -26.01 -17.87 -30.04
CA PRO A 37 -27.02 -16.81 -30.01
C PRO A 37 -26.46 -15.51 -30.61
N GLN A 38 -27.32 -14.78 -31.32
CA GLN A 38 -27.01 -13.43 -31.78
C GLN A 38 -27.25 -12.43 -30.65
N CYS A 39 -26.17 -11.86 -30.13
CA CYS A 39 -26.27 -10.89 -29.05
C CYS A 39 -26.57 -9.48 -29.56
N PRO A 40 -27.22 -8.63 -28.75
CA PRO A 40 -27.42 -7.23 -29.09
C PRO A 40 -26.10 -6.51 -29.36
N VAL A 41 -26.17 -5.38 -30.07
CA VAL A 41 -24.98 -4.58 -30.42
C VAL A 41 -24.22 -4.16 -29.15
N GLY A 42 -22.93 -4.47 -29.09
CA GLY A 42 -22.07 -4.14 -27.95
C GLY A 42 -22.21 -5.08 -26.75
N VAL A 43 -22.94 -6.18 -26.88
CA VAL A 43 -23.01 -7.26 -25.88
C VAL A 43 -22.16 -8.44 -26.35
N PRO A 44 -21.12 -8.82 -25.60
CA PRO A 44 -20.26 -9.93 -26.00
C PRO A 44 -20.94 -11.29 -25.79
N LEU A 45 -20.49 -12.26 -26.57
CA LEU A 45 -20.78 -13.66 -26.37
C LEU A 45 -19.78 -14.26 -25.37
N VAL A 46 -20.29 -14.87 -24.30
CA VAL A 46 -19.49 -15.46 -23.21
C VAL A 46 -19.94 -16.89 -22.94
N LEU A 47 -19.18 -17.64 -22.14
CA LEU A 47 -19.63 -18.96 -21.68
C LEU A 47 -20.56 -18.79 -20.48
N ASP A 48 -21.52 -19.71 -20.34
CA ASP A 48 -22.35 -19.83 -19.14
C ASP A 48 -21.50 -20.08 -17.87
N GLY A 49 -22.14 -20.04 -16.69
CA GLY A 49 -21.43 -20.25 -15.41
C GLY A 49 -20.91 -21.67 -15.21
N CYS A 50 -21.20 -22.59 -16.13
CA CYS A 50 -20.65 -23.94 -16.20
C CYS A 50 -19.49 -24.06 -17.20
N GLY A 51 -19.13 -22.99 -17.92
CA GLY A 51 -18.07 -22.98 -18.92
C GLY A 51 -18.43 -23.78 -20.18
N CYS A 52 -19.72 -23.92 -20.47
CA CYS A 52 -20.25 -24.94 -21.37
C CYS A 52 -20.85 -24.33 -22.63
N CYS A 53 -21.98 -23.62 -22.51
CA CYS A 53 -22.69 -23.06 -23.65
C CYS A 53 -22.40 -21.57 -23.84
N GLN A 54 -22.43 -21.13 -25.09
CA GLN A 54 -22.32 -19.71 -25.42
C GLN A 54 -23.63 -18.99 -25.14
N VAL A 55 -23.57 -17.94 -24.33
CA VAL A 55 -24.69 -17.09 -23.92
C VAL A 55 -24.32 -15.62 -24.12
N CYS A 56 -25.33 -14.75 -24.23
CA CYS A 56 -25.08 -13.31 -24.24
C CYS A 56 -24.80 -12.84 -22.83
N ALA A 57 -23.73 -12.05 -22.67
CA ALA A 57 -23.35 -11.52 -21.37
C ALA A 57 -24.42 -10.57 -20.82
N ARG A 58 -24.78 -10.76 -19.55
CA ARG A 58 -25.74 -9.91 -18.84
C ARG A 58 -25.12 -8.55 -18.50
N ARG A 59 -25.91 -7.50 -18.66
CA ARG A 59 -25.53 -6.09 -18.50
C ARG A 59 -25.83 -5.59 -17.08
N LEU A 60 -25.32 -4.41 -16.74
CA LEU A 60 -25.54 -3.78 -15.44
C LEU A 60 -27.05 -3.68 -15.13
N GLY A 61 -27.47 -4.18 -13.97
CA GLY A 61 -28.86 -4.18 -13.52
C GLY A 61 -29.72 -5.33 -14.05
N GLU A 62 -29.19 -6.19 -14.93
CA GLU A 62 -29.93 -7.37 -15.42
C GLU A 62 -29.87 -8.52 -14.42
N SER A 63 -30.91 -9.37 -14.44
CA SER A 63 -30.91 -10.61 -13.66
C SER A 63 -29.84 -11.57 -14.14
N CYS A 64 -29.17 -12.21 -13.19
CA CYS A 64 -28.12 -13.19 -13.43
C CYS A 64 -28.33 -14.43 -12.56
N ASP A 65 -27.82 -15.55 -13.06
CA ASP A 65 -27.87 -16.84 -12.38
C ASP A 65 -26.66 -17.69 -12.82
N HIS A 66 -26.72 -19.00 -12.56
CA HIS A 66 -25.66 -19.95 -12.90
C HIS A 66 -25.49 -20.19 -14.41
N LEU A 67 -26.49 -19.88 -15.23
CA LEU A 67 -26.43 -20.01 -16.70
C LEU A 67 -26.25 -18.65 -17.39
N HIS A 68 -26.82 -17.60 -16.81
CA HIS A 68 -26.81 -16.24 -17.32
C HIS A 68 -25.79 -15.40 -16.56
N VAL A 69 -24.57 -15.35 -17.08
CA VAL A 69 -23.44 -14.65 -16.47
C VAL A 69 -23.33 -13.19 -16.88
N CYS A 70 -22.78 -12.37 -16.00
CA CYS A 70 -22.53 -10.95 -16.24
C CYS A 70 -21.34 -10.69 -17.17
N ASP A 71 -21.35 -9.53 -17.83
CA ASP A 71 -20.25 -9.08 -18.68
C ASP A 71 -19.02 -8.66 -17.86
N SER A 72 -18.09 -9.62 -17.69
CA SER A 72 -16.84 -9.42 -16.96
C SER A 72 -15.91 -8.42 -17.63
N SER A 73 -16.02 -8.18 -18.95
CA SER A 73 -15.23 -7.17 -19.65
C SER A 73 -15.57 -5.75 -19.20
N GLN A 74 -16.74 -5.58 -18.57
CA GLN A 74 -17.20 -4.34 -17.96
C GLN A 74 -17.03 -4.31 -16.43
N GLY A 75 -16.39 -5.32 -15.84
CA GLY A 75 -16.22 -5.43 -14.39
C GLY A 75 -17.52 -5.73 -13.64
N LEU A 76 -18.46 -6.43 -14.29
CA LEU A 76 -19.73 -6.80 -13.66
C LEU A 76 -19.66 -8.17 -12.99
N VAL A 77 -20.17 -8.26 -11.77
CA VAL A 77 -20.25 -9.48 -10.96
C VAL A 77 -21.71 -9.73 -10.57
N CYS A 78 -22.11 -11.00 -10.57
CA CYS A 78 -23.46 -11.40 -10.19
C CYS A 78 -23.60 -11.36 -8.66
N GLN A 79 -24.30 -10.34 -8.15
CA GLN A 79 -24.48 -10.14 -6.71
C GLN A 79 -25.91 -10.56 -6.28
N PRO A 80 -26.06 -11.34 -5.20
CA PRO A 80 -27.37 -11.65 -4.63
C PRO A 80 -28.08 -10.38 -4.13
N GLY A 81 -29.39 -10.28 -4.36
CA GLY A 81 -30.15 -9.13 -3.88
C GLY A 81 -30.20 -9.04 -2.35
N ALA A 82 -29.76 -7.91 -1.79
CA ALA A 82 -29.84 -7.64 -0.36
C ALA A 82 -31.31 -7.40 0.06
N GLY A 83 -31.97 -8.44 0.58
CA GLY A 83 -33.32 -8.30 1.13
C GLY A 83 -33.93 -9.62 1.62
N PRO A 84 -34.70 -9.61 2.73
CA PRO A 84 -35.44 -10.78 3.20
C PRO A 84 -36.59 -11.04 2.21
N GLY A 85 -36.37 -11.97 1.29
CA GLY A 85 -37.28 -12.24 0.17
C GLY A 85 -36.62 -12.88 -1.04
N GLY A 86 -35.28 -12.96 -1.07
CA GLY A 86 -34.56 -13.60 -2.17
C GLY A 86 -34.82 -12.88 -3.48
N ARG A 87 -34.49 -11.59 -3.56
CA ARG A 87 -34.48 -10.88 -4.83
C ARG A 87 -33.50 -11.57 -5.77
N GLU A 88 -33.93 -11.75 -7.01
CA GLU A 88 -33.15 -12.34 -8.10
C GLU A 88 -31.77 -11.67 -8.17
N ALA A 89 -30.71 -12.46 -8.28
CA ALA A 89 -29.34 -11.93 -8.32
C ALA A 89 -29.21 -11.01 -9.54
N THR A 90 -28.44 -9.93 -9.40
CA THR A 90 -28.36 -8.87 -10.40
C THR A 90 -26.90 -8.57 -10.72
N CYS A 91 -26.60 -8.27 -11.98
CA CYS A 91 -25.27 -7.85 -12.40
C CYS A 91 -24.97 -6.44 -11.89
N LEU A 92 -24.02 -6.33 -10.97
CA LEU A 92 -23.56 -5.06 -10.41
C LEU A 92 -22.08 -4.89 -10.71
N LEU A 93 -21.59 -3.65 -10.67
CA LEU A 93 -20.15 -3.42 -10.73
C LEU A 93 -19.49 -4.10 -9.54
N GLU A 94 -18.32 -4.70 -9.78
CA GLU A 94 -17.48 -5.17 -8.70
C GLU A 94 -17.13 -3.98 -7.81
N GLU A 95 -17.71 -3.97 -6.60
CA GLU A 95 -17.31 -3.03 -5.57
C GLU A 95 -15.92 -3.47 -5.09
N GLU A 96 -14.89 -2.77 -5.56
CA GLU A 96 -13.57 -2.86 -4.94
C GLU A 96 -13.77 -2.41 -3.49
N ASP A 97 -13.62 -3.33 -2.54
CA ASP A 97 -13.92 -3.10 -1.11
C ASP A 97 -12.90 -2.17 -0.42
N GLY A 98 -12.15 -1.42 -1.23
CA GLY A 98 -11.03 -0.58 -0.83
C GLY A 98 -9.91 -1.36 -0.13
N SER A 99 -9.93 -2.70 -0.20
CA SER A 99 -8.98 -3.53 0.53
C SER A 99 -7.59 -3.50 -0.10
N CYS A 100 -6.59 -3.54 0.77
CA CYS A 100 -5.19 -3.50 0.40
C CYS A 100 -4.58 -4.89 0.54
N GLU A 101 -3.84 -5.34 -0.47
CA GLU A 101 -3.02 -6.55 -0.36
C GLU A 101 -1.55 -6.18 -0.13
N VAL A 102 -1.02 -6.56 1.04
CA VAL A 102 0.38 -6.28 1.41
C VAL A 102 1.03 -7.59 1.86
N ASN A 103 2.07 -8.02 1.14
CA ASN A 103 2.78 -9.29 1.39
C ASN A 103 1.85 -10.52 1.46
N GLY A 104 0.79 -10.56 0.64
CA GLY A 104 -0.19 -11.66 0.62
C GLY A 104 -1.23 -11.62 1.74
N HIS A 105 -1.21 -10.59 2.59
CA HIS A 105 -2.25 -10.34 3.58
C HIS A 105 -3.21 -9.27 3.07
N ARG A 106 -4.51 -9.52 3.23
CA ARG A 106 -5.58 -8.60 2.84
C ARG A 106 -6.02 -7.78 4.05
N TYR A 107 -6.03 -6.46 3.89
CA TYR A 107 -6.43 -5.47 4.90
C TYR A 107 -7.64 -4.69 4.40
N LEU A 108 -8.65 -4.50 5.24
CA LEU A 108 -9.86 -3.74 4.87
C LEU A 108 -9.59 -2.24 4.81
N ASP A 109 -10.43 -1.50 4.06
CA ASP A 109 -10.34 -0.04 4.03
C ASP A 109 -10.40 0.54 5.46
N GLY A 110 -9.46 1.43 5.76
CA GLY A 110 -9.30 2.04 7.07
C GLY A 110 -8.53 1.19 8.11
N GLU A 111 -8.26 -0.09 7.84
CA GLU A 111 -7.51 -0.98 8.74
C GLU A 111 -6.05 -0.54 8.88
N THR A 112 -5.50 -0.66 10.09
CA THR A 112 -4.11 -0.35 10.38
C THR A 112 -3.29 -1.60 10.68
N PHE A 113 -2.06 -1.62 10.17
CA PHE A 113 -1.15 -2.75 10.35
C PHE A 113 0.28 -2.27 10.52
N GLN A 114 1.07 -3.02 11.28
CA GLN A 114 2.44 -2.67 11.63
C GLN A 114 3.42 -3.70 11.03
N PRO A 115 3.94 -3.47 9.80
CA PRO A 115 4.81 -4.46 9.14
C PRO A 115 6.12 -4.71 9.89
N ASN A 116 6.59 -3.73 10.65
CA ASN A 116 7.68 -3.89 11.62
C ASN A 116 7.55 -2.84 12.72
N CYS A 117 8.37 -2.96 13.76
CA CYS A 117 8.27 -2.11 14.94
C CYS A 117 8.45 -0.59 14.66
N ARG A 118 9.02 -0.19 13.50
CA ARG A 118 9.34 1.20 13.15
C ARG A 118 8.29 1.90 12.31
N VAL A 119 7.29 1.18 11.79
CA VAL A 119 6.38 1.74 10.79
C VAL A 119 4.96 1.27 11.05
N LEU A 120 4.01 2.20 11.10
CA LEU A 120 2.58 1.90 11.16
C LEU A 120 1.93 2.30 9.84
N CYS A 121 1.19 1.41 9.22
CA CYS A 121 0.52 1.64 7.96
C CYS A 121 -1.00 1.59 8.13
N ARG A 122 -1.72 2.30 7.26
CA ARG A 122 -3.18 2.30 7.16
C ARG A 122 -3.59 2.03 5.72
N CYS A 123 -4.51 1.09 5.53
CA CYS A 123 -5.15 0.83 4.25
C CYS A 123 -6.16 1.95 3.93
N ASN A 124 -6.14 2.43 2.68
CA ASN A 124 -6.98 3.50 2.17
C ASN A 124 -7.22 3.29 0.66
N ASP A 125 -8.44 2.90 0.31
CA ASP A 125 -8.94 2.81 -1.07
C ASP A 125 -8.03 1.99 -2.00
N GLY A 126 -7.69 0.76 -1.58
CA GLY A 126 -6.82 -0.16 -2.31
C GLY A 126 -5.32 0.13 -2.23
N GLY A 127 -4.92 1.28 -1.68
CA GLY A 127 -3.53 1.64 -1.39
C GLY A 127 -3.25 1.75 0.11
N PHE A 128 -2.00 1.88 0.53
CA PHE A 128 -1.69 2.07 1.96
C PHE A 128 -0.75 3.24 2.21
N THR A 129 -0.95 3.91 3.34
CA THR A 129 -0.13 5.04 3.81
C THR A 129 0.60 4.65 5.09
N CYS A 130 1.90 4.87 5.16
CA CYS A 130 2.72 4.51 6.31
C CYS A 130 3.30 5.74 7.03
N LEU A 131 3.38 5.65 8.36
CA LEU A 131 3.95 6.64 9.26
C LEU A 131 5.13 6.03 10.01
N PRO A 132 6.28 6.72 10.08
CA PRO A 132 7.40 6.28 10.91
C PRO A 132 7.05 6.44 12.39
N LEU A 133 7.30 5.39 13.17
CA LEU A 133 7.12 5.35 14.63
C LEU A 133 8.40 5.77 15.38
N CYS A 134 9.54 5.72 14.70
CA CYS A 134 10.81 6.20 15.24
C CYS A 134 11.06 7.66 14.84
N SER A 135 11.75 8.41 15.71
CA SER A 135 12.23 9.75 15.38
C SER A 135 13.16 9.69 14.17
N GLU A 136 12.90 10.56 13.19
CA GLU A 136 13.71 10.75 11.98
C GLU A 136 14.68 11.94 12.13
N ASP A 137 14.89 12.40 13.37
CA ASP A 137 15.68 13.60 13.65
C ASP A 137 17.17 13.36 13.39
N VAL A 138 17.82 14.35 12.78
CA VAL A 138 19.25 14.33 12.50
C VAL A 138 20.01 15.03 13.62
N ARG A 139 20.95 14.31 14.25
CA ARG A 139 21.90 14.92 15.19
C ARG A 139 23.06 15.54 14.40
N LEU A 140 23.17 16.85 14.45
CA LEU A 140 24.32 17.57 13.89
C LEU A 140 25.55 17.41 14.79
N PRO A 141 26.77 17.47 14.23
CA PRO A 141 27.99 17.56 15.02
C PRO A 141 27.92 18.72 16.02
N SER A 142 28.22 18.41 17.27
CA SER A 142 28.24 19.37 18.38
C SER A 142 29.52 19.20 19.20
N TRP A 143 29.80 20.14 20.11
CA TRP A 143 30.99 20.07 20.96
C TRP A 143 31.05 18.80 21.82
N ASP A 144 29.89 18.34 22.31
CA ASP A 144 29.72 17.09 23.06
C ASP A 144 29.70 15.84 22.16
N CYS A 145 29.43 16.01 20.87
CA CYS A 145 29.27 14.91 19.92
C CYS A 145 29.76 15.32 18.52
N PRO A 146 31.09 15.40 18.32
CA PRO A 146 31.66 15.91 17.07
C PRO A 146 31.45 14.95 15.88
N ARG A 147 31.20 13.67 16.15
CA ARG A 147 30.93 12.63 15.14
C ARG A 147 29.71 11.80 15.53
N PRO A 148 28.49 12.33 15.31
CA PRO A 148 27.27 11.59 15.59
C PRO A 148 27.08 10.48 14.55
N ARG A 149 26.81 9.26 15.03
CA ARG A 149 26.50 8.10 14.21
C ARG A 149 25.17 7.49 14.65
N ARG A 150 24.27 7.24 13.71
CA ARG A 150 22.99 6.57 13.96
C ARG A 150 23.22 5.07 13.87
N VAL A 151 22.92 4.34 14.95
CA VAL A 151 23.26 2.92 15.07
C VAL A 151 22.09 2.09 15.55
N GLU A 152 22.09 0.84 15.10
CA GLU A 152 21.17 -0.17 15.59
C GLU A 152 21.62 -0.67 16.96
N VAL A 153 20.74 -0.56 17.95
CA VAL A 153 20.99 -1.05 19.31
C VAL A 153 20.28 -2.38 19.50
N PRO A 154 21.00 -3.48 19.82
CA PRO A 154 20.38 -4.78 20.04
C PRO A 154 19.26 -4.71 21.08
N GLY A 155 18.10 -5.28 20.76
CA GLY A 155 16.91 -5.29 21.63
C GLY A 155 16.10 -3.99 21.63
N ARG A 156 16.50 -2.96 20.87
CA ARG A 156 15.70 -1.74 20.69
C ARG A 156 15.12 -1.68 19.29
N CYS A 157 13.91 -1.15 19.19
CA CYS A 157 13.24 -0.98 17.90
C CYS A 157 13.87 0.14 17.08
N CYS A 158 14.07 1.31 17.70
CA CYS A 158 14.54 2.51 17.03
C CYS A 158 16.06 2.66 17.14
N PRO A 159 16.72 3.14 16.07
CA PRO A 159 18.15 3.42 16.12
C PRO A 159 18.43 4.63 17.00
N GLU A 160 19.57 4.61 17.69
CA GLU A 160 20.00 5.67 18.59
C GLU A 160 21.25 6.38 18.06
N TRP A 161 21.46 7.61 18.54
CA TRP A 161 22.65 8.38 18.24
C TRP A 161 23.78 8.02 19.22
N VAL A 162 24.89 7.52 18.68
CA VAL A 162 26.14 7.36 19.43
C VAL A 162 27.18 8.37 18.96
N CYS A 163 28.05 8.77 19.88
CA CYS A 163 29.08 9.75 19.64
C CYS A 163 30.43 9.07 19.79
N ASP A 164 31.14 8.86 18.69
CA ASP A 164 32.49 8.33 18.75
C ASP A 164 33.42 9.46 19.18
N GLN A 165 33.93 9.39 20.42
CA GLN A 165 34.97 10.29 20.87
C GLN A 165 36.22 10.04 20.00
N GLY A 166 36.43 10.91 19.02
CA GLY A 166 37.76 11.04 18.42
C GLY A 166 38.71 11.38 19.54
N VAL A 167 39.83 10.65 19.64
CA VAL A 167 40.91 10.91 20.59
C VAL A 167 41.13 12.41 20.68
N THR A 168 40.73 13.00 21.81
CA THR A 168 41.11 14.37 22.13
C THR A 168 42.63 14.38 22.23
N PRO A 169 43.36 15.28 21.54
CA PRO A 169 44.72 15.55 21.93
C PRO A 169 44.62 16.03 23.37
N ARG A 170 45.21 15.25 24.27
CA ARG A 170 45.34 15.56 25.69
C ARG A 170 46.10 16.88 25.81
N ILE A 171 45.41 18.01 25.81
CA ILE A 171 46.00 19.28 26.23
C ILE A 171 46.24 19.10 27.73
N GLN A 172 47.48 18.78 28.08
CA GLN A 172 47.93 18.78 29.46
C GLN A 172 47.69 20.17 30.05
N PRO A 173 47.06 20.28 31.23
CA PRO A 173 46.98 21.55 31.93
C PRO A 173 48.36 21.80 32.54
N HIS A 174 49.23 22.52 31.82
CA HIS A 174 50.39 23.13 32.44
C HIS A 174 49.91 24.32 33.26
N THR A 175 50.15 24.22 34.55
CA THR A 175 49.83 25.20 35.58
C THR A 175 50.51 26.55 35.34
N ALA A 176 49.71 27.61 35.50
CA ALA A 176 50.05 28.96 35.96
C ALA A 176 51.06 29.80 35.15
N GLN A 177 50.60 30.95 34.63
CA GLN A 177 50.86 32.27 35.21
C GLN A 177 50.30 33.36 34.29
N GLY A 178 49.60 34.32 34.89
CA GLY A 178 48.99 35.43 34.17
C GLY A 178 50.04 36.38 33.60
N HIS A 179 49.90 36.71 32.32
CA HIS A 179 50.33 37.99 31.78
C HIS A 179 49.36 38.44 30.71
N GLN A 180 48.71 39.57 30.98
CA GLN A 180 47.96 40.36 30.02
C GLN A 180 48.93 40.87 28.97
N LEU A 181 48.71 40.57 27.69
CA LEU A 181 49.30 41.34 26.60
C LEU A 181 48.30 41.45 25.45
N SER A 182 47.81 42.67 25.23
CA SER A 182 47.17 43.11 23.99
C SER A 182 48.11 42.83 22.81
N GLY A 183 47.59 42.21 21.76
CA GLY A 183 48.35 41.95 20.54
C GLY A 183 47.47 41.56 19.37
N LEU A 184 47.02 42.58 18.62
CA LEU A 184 46.66 42.58 17.20
C LEU A 184 45.69 41.49 16.70
N VAL A 185 44.44 41.89 16.50
CA VAL A 185 43.52 41.23 15.57
C VAL A 185 44.10 41.37 14.16
N THR A 186 44.83 40.38 13.70
CA THR A 186 45.00 40.14 12.27
C THR A 186 43.73 39.48 11.75
N PRO A 187 43.04 40.02 10.72
CA PRO A 187 41.92 39.33 10.12
C PRO A 187 42.49 38.10 9.43
N ALA A 188 42.26 36.93 10.01
CA ALA A 188 42.54 35.67 9.33
C ALA A 188 41.74 35.68 8.02
N SER A 189 42.48 35.74 6.93
CA SER A 189 41.99 35.69 5.57
C SER A 189 40.98 34.57 5.39
N ALA A 190 39.90 34.89 4.70
CA ALA A 190 38.97 33.92 4.14
C ALA A 190 39.74 32.93 3.25
N ASP A 191 39.86 31.69 3.73
CA ASP A 191 39.85 30.44 2.95
C ASP A 191 40.33 29.30 3.84
N VAL A 192 39.53 28.94 4.85
CA VAL A 192 39.56 27.56 5.33
C VAL A 192 38.76 26.76 4.32
N PRO A 193 39.38 25.85 3.53
CA PRO A 193 38.66 25.04 2.56
C PRO A 193 37.71 24.13 3.33
N CYS A 194 36.44 24.52 3.37
CA CYS A 194 35.40 23.71 3.96
C CYS A 194 35.17 22.49 3.05
N PRO A 195 35.44 21.27 3.55
CA PRO A 195 35.23 20.07 2.76
C PRO A 195 33.73 19.95 2.48
N LYS A 196 33.32 20.10 1.22
CA LYS A 196 31.92 19.97 0.83
C LYS A 196 31.54 18.50 0.92
N ILE A 197 30.69 18.19 1.88
CA ILE A 197 30.16 16.85 2.12
C ILE A 197 28.66 16.90 1.89
N SER A 198 28.18 16.01 1.04
CA SER A 198 26.76 15.76 0.84
C SER A 198 26.53 14.27 0.74
N THR A 199 25.53 13.77 1.45
CA THR A 199 25.08 12.40 1.27
C THR A 199 24.29 12.30 -0.05
N ALA A 200 24.15 11.07 -0.56
CA ALA A 200 23.09 10.80 -1.52
C ALA A 200 21.72 11.16 -0.92
N TRP A 201 20.75 11.40 -1.79
CA TRP A 201 19.36 11.54 -1.36
C TRP A 201 18.83 10.20 -0.86
N GLY A 202 18.09 10.23 0.24
CA GLY A 202 17.32 9.09 0.70
C GLY A 202 16.20 8.71 -0.29
N PRO A 203 15.55 7.55 -0.06
CA PRO A 203 14.39 7.15 -0.84
C PRO A 203 13.26 8.17 -0.75
N CYS A 204 12.38 8.19 -1.74
CA CYS A 204 11.20 9.03 -1.70
C CYS A 204 10.24 8.55 -0.61
N SER A 205 9.57 9.47 0.09
CA SER A 205 8.56 9.14 1.11
C SER A 205 7.35 8.39 0.56
N THR A 206 7.17 8.37 -0.76
CA THR A 206 6.09 7.65 -1.47
C THR A 206 6.70 6.70 -2.50
N THR A 207 5.96 5.64 -2.89
CA THR A 207 6.35 4.75 -3.99
C THR A 207 5.67 5.11 -5.32
N CYS A 208 4.68 6.01 -5.30
CA CYS A 208 4.07 6.68 -6.44
C CYS A 208 3.61 8.08 -6.02
N GLY A 209 3.33 8.96 -6.97
CA GLY A 209 2.90 10.32 -6.70
C GLY A 209 3.99 11.17 -6.05
N LEU A 210 3.63 12.40 -5.68
CA LEU A 210 4.56 13.38 -5.14
C LEU A 210 4.93 13.03 -3.69
N GLY A 211 6.23 12.98 -3.39
CA GLY A 211 6.76 12.74 -2.06
C GLY A 211 7.92 13.67 -1.73
N ILE A 212 8.57 13.42 -0.59
CA ILE A 212 9.73 14.16 -0.11
C ILE A 212 10.91 13.20 0.04
N ALA A 213 12.07 13.59 -0.47
CA ALA A 213 13.34 12.94 -0.20
C ALA A 213 14.23 13.89 0.63
N THR A 214 15.03 13.34 1.52
CA THR A 214 15.92 14.09 2.41
C THR A 214 17.38 13.77 2.13
N ARG A 215 18.28 14.72 2.37
CA ARG A 215 19.73 14.50 2.40
C ARG A 215 20.36 15.39 3.47
N VAL A 216 21.58 15.06 3.87
CA VAL A 216 22.40 15.92 4.71
C VAL A 216 23.50 16.56 3.86
N SER A 217 23.68 17.87 3.96
CA SER A 217 24.65 18.62 3.17
C SER A 217 25.23 19.76 4.00
N ASN A 218 26.52 20.07 3.83
CA ASN A 218 27.13 21.31 4.34
C ASN A 218 27.37 22.36 3.26
N GLN A 219 26.74 22.20 2.09
CA GLN A 219 26.82 23.12 0.96
C GLN A 219 25.96 24.38 1.20
N ASN A 220 26.24 25.10 2.27
CA ASN A 220 25.67 26.42 2.54
C ASN A 220 26.81 27.42 2.79
N ARG A 221 26.47 28.72 2.77
CA ARG A 221 27.41 29.84 2.98
C ARG A 221 28.20 29.69 4.29
N PHE A 222 27.64 29.02 5.28
CA PHE A 222 28.18 28.94 6.63
C PHE A 222 28.93 27.62 6.90
N CYS A 223 28.99 26.73 5.90
CA CYS A 223 29.59 25.40 6.02
C CYS A 223 29.05 24.55 7.18
N GLN A 224 27.78 24.75 7.49
CA GLN A 224 27.07 24.02 8.52
C GLN A 224 26.33 22.84 7.90
N LEU A 225 26.41 21.67 8.52
CA LEU A 225 25.59 20.52 8.14
C LEU A 225 24.11 20.85 8.38
N GLU A 226 23.29 20.67 7.37
CA GLU A 226 21.84 20.89 7.43
C GLU A 226 21.09 19.77 6.72
N ILE A 227 19.81 19.58 7.09
CA ILE A 227 18.90 18.69 6.38
C ILE A 227 18.29 19.45 5.23
N GLN A 228 18.54 18.98 4.02
CA GLN A 228 17.89 19.48 2.81
C GLN A 228 16.75 18.55 2.43
N ARG A 229 15.62 19.14 2.03
CA ARG A 229 14.40 18.43 1.58
C ARG A 229 14.18 18.76 0.11
N ARG A 230 13.82 17.77 -0.70
CA ARG A 230 13.37 17.99 -2.07
C ARG A 230 12.08 17.23 -2.33
N LEU A 231 11.30 17.74 -3.26
CA LEU A 231 10.20 16.97 -3.85
C LEU A 231 10.77 15.84 -4.70
N CYS A 232 10.12 14.69 -4.67
CA CYS A 232 10.41 13.53 -5.50
C CYS A 232 9.12 12.98 -6.12
N LEU A 233 9.24 12.40 -7.32
CA LEU A 233 8.14 11.77 -8.03
C LEU A 233 8.65 10.44 -8.63
N PRO A 234 8.57 9.32 -7.90
CA PRO A 234 9.15 8.05 -8.35
C PRO A 234 8.44 7.50 -9.59
N ARG A 235 7.11 7.58 -9.59
CA ARG A 235 6.22 7.25 -10.70
C ARG A 235 4.86 7.93 -10.46
N PRO A 236 4.07 8.26 -11.49
CA PRO A 236 2.68 8.63 -11.30
C PRO A 236 1.95 7.51 -10.55
N CYS A 237 1.08 7.86 -9.60
CA CYS A 237 0.13 6.86 -9.10
C CYS A 237 -0.80 6.50 -10.26
N LEU A 238 -1.14 5.22 -10.37
CA LEU A 238 -2.21 4.82 -11.26
C LEU A 238 -3.45 5.54 -10.73
N ALA A 239 -3.91 6.53 -11.49
CA ALA A 239 -5.23 7.07 -11.25
C ALA A 239 -6.16 5.88 -11.37
N ALA A 240 -6.93 5.59 -10.29
CA ALA A 240 -8.22 4.96 -10.48
C ALA A 240 -8.84 5.69 -11.67
N ARG A 241 -9.17 4.93 -12.71
CA ARG A 241 -9.53 5.45 -14.02
C ARG A 241 -10.79 6.28 -13.86
N SER A 242 -10.63 7.53 -13.43
CA SER A 242 -11.68 8.52 -13.39
C SER A 242 -11.97 8.77 -14.85
N ARG A 243 -12.96 8.04 -15.36
CA ARG A 243 -13.74 8.53 -16.48
C ARG A 243 -14.34 9.83 -15.94
N SER A 244 -13.61 10.92 -16.11
CA SER A 244 -14.21 12.22 -16.22
C SER A 244 -15.25 12.08 -17.33
N SER A 245 -16.49 11.89 -16.91
CA SER A 245 -17.66 12.12 -17.73
C SER A 245 -17.57 13.60 -18.11
N TRP A 246 -16.89 13.88 -19.22
CA TRP A 246 -17.13 15.10 -19.97
C TRP A 246 -18.56 15.00 -20.47
N ASN A 247 -19.49 15.44 -19.62
CA ASN A 247 -20.79 15.90 -20.02
C ASN A 247 -20.57 17.17 -20.86
N GLY A 248 -20.30 16.96 -22.15
CA GLY A 248 -20.46 17.99 -23.17
C GLY A 248 -21.89 17.97 -23.66
N ALA A 249 -22.80 18.57 -22.87
CA ALA A 249 -24.07 19.06 -23.36
C ALA A 249 -24.06 20.57 -23.09
N PHE A 250 -23.80 21.35 -24.14
CA PHE A 250 -24.40 22.63 -24.57
C PHE A 250 -23.55 23.19 -25.71
#